data_AF-A0A8S0TZ18-F1
#
_entry.id   AF-A0A8S0TZ18-F1
#
_cell.length_a   1.000
_cell.length_b   1.000
_cell.length_c   1.000
_cell.angle_alpha   90.00
_cell.angle_beta   90.00
_cell.angle_gamma   90.00
#
_symmetry.space_group_name_H-M   'P 1'
#
loop_
_entity.id
_entity.type
_entity.pdbx_description
1 polymer ?
#
loop_
_entity_poly.entity_id
_entity_poly.type
_entity_poly.pdbx_seq_one_letter_code
_entity_poly.pdbx_strand_id
1 'polypeptide(L)'
;MGLIHVCLLNGSQVSLVLIDRSCGYLRLVDIVMKEFSFDPAKVAVTMKYVLNSDLPPIAIKSDENVLSYMVLKDMSHDPAKYPIHIEVTTADIEKQPITLSVDFNRTNMGFH
;
A
#
# COMPACT_ATOMS: atom_id res chain seq x y z
N MET A 1 -7.07 9.41 -26.14
CA MET A 1 -6.57 9.33 -24.76
C MET A 1 -7.65 9.88 -23.87
N GLY A 2 -8.09 9.14 -22.87
CA GLY A 2 -9.23 9.55 -22.03
C GLY A 2 -8.90 9.35 -20.56
N LEU A 3 -9.42 10.22 -19.72
CA LEU A 3 -9.24 10.14 -18.27
C LEU A 3 -10.41 9.42 -17.61
N ILE A 4 -10.15 8.77 -16.49
CA ILE A 4 -11.16 8.11 -15.66
C ILE A 4 -10.96 8.49 -14.19
N HIS A 5 -12.08 8.73 -13.51
CA HIS A 5 -12.09 8.97 -12.07
C HIS A 5 -11.96 7.66 -11.29
N VAL A 6 -11.00 7.62 -10.38
CA VAL A 6 -10.70 6.48 -9.52
C VAL A 6 -10.68 6.94 -8.06
N CYS A 7 -11.50 6.30 -7.24
CA CYS A 7 -11.52 6.52 -5.80
C CYS A 7 -10.43 5.66 -5.14
N LEU A 8 -9.57 6.28 -4.34
CA LEU A 8 -8.49 5.65 -3.60
C LEU A 8 -8.80 5.70 -2.11
N LEU A 9 -8.61 4.57 -1.41
CA LEU A 9 -8.91 4.41 0.01
C LEU A 9 -7.67 3.94 0.75
N ASN A 10 -7.17 4.74 1.70
CA ASN A 10 -6.09 4.39 2.61
C ASN A 10 -6.60 4.49 4.06
N GLY A 11 -7.07 3.38 4.62
CA GLY A 11 -7.76 3.38 5.92
C GLY A 11 -9.01 4.28 5.89
N SER A 12 -9.02 5.35 6.69
CA SER A 12 -10.08 6.36 6.69
C SER A 12 -9.87 7.50 5.69
N GLN A 13 -8.71 7.58 5.05
CA GLN A 13 -8.42 8.61 4.05
C GLN A 13 -8.97 8.22 2.69
N VAL A 14 -9.63 9.18 2.04
CA VAL A 14 -10.23 9.02 0.72
C VAL A 14 -9.68 10.08 -0.21
N SER A 15 -9.29 9.70 -1.42
CA SER A 15 -8.97 10.65 -2.49
C SER A 15 -9.63 10.23 -3.80
N LEU A 16 -9.99 11.21 -4.63
CA LEU A 16 -10.52 11.00 -5.97
C LEU A 16 -9.51 11.53 -6.98
N VAL A 17 -8.90 10.64 -7.76
CA VAL A 17 -7.86 10.98 -8.73
C VAL A 17 -8.33 10.76 -10.16
N LEU A 18 -7.74 11.52 -11.09
CA LEU A 18 -7.88 11.30 -12.53
C LEU A 18 -6.71 10.46 -13.04
N ILE A 19 -7.02 9.34 -13.69
CA ILE A 19 -6.01 8.42 -14.23
C ILE A 19 -6.21 8.30 -15.74
N ASP A 20 -5.10 8.24 -16.49
CA ASP A 20 -5.15 7.93 -17.91
C ASP A 20 -5.63 6.48 -18.11
N ARG A 21 -6.56 6.25 -19.04
CA ARG A 21 -7.05 4.90 -19.36
C ARG A 21 -5.94 3.94 -19.82
N SER A 22 -4.81 4.45 -20.35
CA SER A 22 -3.64 3.64 -20.69
C SER A 22 -2.58 3.58 -19.58
N CYS A 23 -2.94 3.90 -18.34
CA CYS A 23 -2.03 3.84 -17.20
C CYS A 23 -1.58 2.39 -16.95
N GLY A 24 -0.26 2.19 -16.89
CA GLY A 24 0.32 0.93 -16.44
C GLY A 24 0.43 0.86 -14.92
N TYR A 25 0.78 -0.31 -14.41
CA TYR A 25 0.90 -0.63 -13.00
C TYR A 25 1.86 0.28 -12.26
N LEU A 26 3.09 0.45 -12.76
CA LEU A 26 4.08 1.30 -12.08
C LEU A 26 3.61 2.75 -11.96
N ARG A 27 2.96 3.27 -13.00
CA ARG A 27 2.43 4.63 -12.98
C ARG A 27 1.22 4.77 -12.05
N LEU A 28 0.40 3.73 -11.92
CA LEU A 28 -0.68 3.70 -10.93
C LEU A 28 -0.11 3.70 -9.51
N VAL A 29 0.94 2.91 -9.24
CA VAL A 29 1.66 2.93 -7.96
C VAL A 29 2.22 4.32 -7.68
N ASP A 30 2.87 4.96 -8.65
CA ASP A 30 3.42 6.32 -8.48
C ASP A 30 2.34 7.34 -8.14
N ILE A 31 1.16 7.25 -8.79
CA ILE A 31 0.01 8.11 -8.47
C ILE A 31 -0.42 7.90 -7.02
N VAL A 32 -0.56 6.64 -6.58
CA VAL A 32 -0.94 6.32 -5.19
C VAL A 32 0.09 6.84 -4.20
N MET A 33 1.38 6.58 -4.44
CA MET A 33 2.47 7.04 -3.59
C MET A 33 2.47 8.56 -3.45
N LYS A 34 2.30 9.27 -4.57
CA LYS A 34 2.26 10.73 -4.58
C LYS A 34 1.02 11.28 -3.88
N GLU A 35 -0.16 10.70 -4.14
CA GLU A 35 -1.44 11.18 -3.62
C GLU A 35 -1.47 11.15 -2.10
N PHE A 36 -0.93 10.10 -1.49
CA PHE A 36 -0.86 9.94 -0.03
C PHE A 36 0.48 10.35 0.57
N SER A 37 1.38 10.96 -0.22
CA SER A 37 2.71 11.41 0.22
C SER A 37 3.54 10.30 0.90
N PHE A 38 3.47 9.09 0.36
CA PHE A 38 4.27 7.96 0.84
C PHE A 38 5.73 8.08 0.41
N ASP A 39 6.62 7.63 1.29
CA ASP A 39 8.05 7.54 1.02
C ASP A 39 8.37 6.15 0.42
N PRO A 40 8.66 6.04 -0.88
CA PRO A 40 8.90 4.75 -1.52
C PRO A 40 10.15 4.03 -1.00
N ALA A 41 11.04 4.72 -0.28
CA ALA A 41 12.19 4.09 0.37
C ALA A 41 11.82 3.39 1.71
N LYS A 42 10.63 3.69 2.26
CA LYS A 42 10.20 3.19 3.59
C LYS A 42 9.00 2.26 3.52
N VAL A 43 8.17 2.39 2.50
CA VAL A 43 6.91 1.65 2.42
C VAL A 43 6.70 1.02 1.04
N ALA A 44 6.03 -0.12 1.06
CA ALA A 44 5.43 -0.74 -0.10
C ALA A 44 3.90 -0.60 -0.03
N VAL A 45 3.26 -0.51 -1.19
CA VAL A 45 1.79 -0.45 -1.27
C VAL A 45 1.26 -1.68 -2.00
N THR A 46 0.19 -2.24 -1.46
CA THR A 46 -0.64 -3.22 -2.16
C THR A 46 -1.96 -2.55 -2.52
N MET A 47 -2.37 -2.71 -3.78
CA MET A 47 -3.62 -2.14 -4.30
C MET A 47 -4.61 -3.26 -4.55
N LYS A 48 -5.84 -3.12 -4.04
CA LYS A 48 -6.91 -4.11 -4.22
C LYS A 48 -8.23 -3.42 -4.51
N TYR A 49 -9.14 -4.09 -5.21
CA TYR A 49 -10.52 -3.63 -5.38
C TYR A 49 -11.49 -4.78 -5.19
N VAL A 50 -12.72 -4.48 -4.78
CA VAL A 50 -13.77 -5.48 -4.52
C VAL A 50 -14.83 -5.39 -5.61
N LEU A 51 -15.05 -6.47 -6.36
CA LEU A 51 -16.11 -6.55 -7.38
C LEU A 51 -17.50 -6.68 -6.76
N ASN A 52 -17.60 -7.55 -5.77
CA ASN A 52 -18.79 -7.86 -5.00
C ASN A 52 -18.33 -8.14 -3.58
N SER A 53 -19.08 -7.69 -2.57
CA SER A 53 -18.83 -7.96 -1.15
C SER A 53 -18.76 -9.46 -0.81
N ASP A 54 -19.34 -10.31 -1.64
CA ASP A 54 -19.31 -11.78 -1.46
C ASP A 54 -18.01 -12.43 -1.94
N LEU A 55 -17.17 -11.68 -2.67
CA LEU A 55 -15.93 -12.18 -3.25
C LEU A 55 -14.72 -11.59 -2.51
N PRO A 56 -13.61 -12.35 -2.44
CA PRO A 56 -12.36 -11.82 -1.93
C PRO A 56 -11.88 -10.63 -2.78
N PRO A 57 -11.17 -9.65 -2.19
CA PRO A 57 -10.60 -8.53 -2.93
C PRO A 57 -9.63 -9.01 -4.01
N ILE A 58 -9.70 -8.38 -5.19
CA ILE A 58 -8.81 -8.63 -6.30
C ILE A 58 -7.60 -7.70 -6.17
N ALA A 59 -6.41 -8.28 -6.10
CA ALA A 59 -5.17 -7.52 -6.06
C ALA A 59 -4.74 -7.09 -7.46
N ILE A 60 -4.29 -5.84 -7.58
CA ILE A 60 -3.66 -5.30 -8.79
C ILE A 60 -2.15 -5.50 -8.65
N LYS A 61 -1.57 -6.37 -9.48
CA LYS A 61 -0.16 -6.76 -9.41
C LYS A 61 0.60 -6.59 -10.73
N SER A 62 -0.09 -6.29 -11.83
CA SER A 62 0.48 -6.17 -13.16
C SER A 62 -0.32 -5.21 -14.05
N ASP A 63 0.24 -4.88 -15.21
CA ASP A 63 -0.40 -4.04 -16.23
C ASP A 63 -1.72 -4.66 -16.73
N GLU A 64 -1.80 -5.98 -16.85
CA GLU A 64 -3.03 -6.67 -17.26
C GLU A 64 -4.14 -6.53 -16.21
N ASN A 65 -3.78 -6.52 -14.92
CA ASN A 65 -4.76 -6.27 -13.85
C ASN A 65 -5.26 -4.82 -13.90
N VAL A 66 -4.37 -3.85 -14.17
CA VAL A 66 -4.77 -2.45 -14.34
C VAL A 66 -5.70 -2.32 -15.53
N LEU A 67 -5.38 -2.93 -16.67
CA LEU A 67 -6.23 -2.90 -17.85
C LEU A 67 -7.62 -3.49 -17.56
N SER A 68 -7.67 -4.63 -16.88
CA SER A 68 -8.94 -5.26 -16.47
C SER A 68 -9.76 -4.34 -15.57
N TYR A 69 -9.10 -3.69 -14.60
CA TYR A 69 -9.72 -2.71 -13.72
C TYR A 69 -10.25 -1.49 -14.49
N MET A 70 -9.48 -0.93 -15.41
CA MET A 70 -9.86 0.25 -16.19
C MET A 70 -11.08 -0.04 -17.07
N VAL A 71 -11.10 -1.19 -17.74
CA VAL A 71 -12.24 -1.61 -18.58
C VAL A 71 -13.51 -1.77 -17.72
N LEU A 72 -13.41 -2.43 -16.56
CA LEU A 72 -14.52 -2.56 -15.63
C LEU A 72 -15.04 -1.21 -15.13
N LYS A 73 -14.13 -0.32 -14.75
CA LYS A 73 -14.46 1.01 -14.24
C LYS A 73 -15.13 1.88 -15.30
N ASP A 74 -14.71 1.76 -16.55
CA ASP A 74 -15.27 2.52 -17.67
C ASP A 74 -16.72 2.08 -17.95
N MET A 75 -17.01 0.78 -17.87
CA MET A 75 -18.37 0.23 -18.01
C MET A 75 -19.32 0.64 -16.87
N SER A 76 -18.80 0.99 -15.69
CA SER A 76 -19.65 1.28 -14.53
C SER A 76 -20.27 2.68 -14.57
N HIS A 77 -19.60 3.63 -15.24
CA HIS A 77 -19.92 5.08 -15.28
C HIS A 77 -20.09 5.77 -13.92
N ASP A 78 -19.83 5.08 -12.79
CA ASP A 78 -19.95 5.59 -11.43
C ASP A 78 -18.55 5.79 -10.83
N PRO A 79 -18.14 7.04 -10.51
CA PRO A 79 -16.87 7.35 -9.86
C PRO A 79 -16.61 6.57 -8.56
N ALA A 80 -17.65 6.23 -7.80
CA ALA A 80 -17.53 5.57 -6.49
C ALA A 80 -17.45 4.05 -6.58
N LYS A 81 -17.80 3.44 -7.72
CA LYS A 81 -17.70 1.98 -7.90
C LYS A 81 -16.25 1.52 -7.98
N TYR A 82 -15.99 0.37 -7.35
CA TYR A 82 -14.70 -0.31 -7.34
C TYR A 82 -13.56 0.62 -6.86
N PRO A 83 -13.66 1.18 -5.66
CA PRO A 83 -12.55 1.95 -5.10
C PRO A 83 -11.32 1.04 -4.96
N ILE A 84 -10.14 1.62 -5.16
CA ILE A 84 -8.88 0.95 -4.91
C ILE A 84 -8.54 1.14 -3.43
N HIS A 85 -8.58 0.04 -2.69
CA HIS A 85 -8.07 -0.06 -1.33
C HIS A 85 -6.55 -0.21 -1.37
N ILE A 86 -5.89 0.65 -0.59
CA ILE A 86 -4.45 0.72 -0.46
C ILE A 86 -4.09 0.19 0.91
N GLU A 87 -3.28 -0.87 0.90
CA GLU A 87 -2.66 -1.41 2.10
C GLU A 87 -1.18 -1.05 2.08
N VAL A 88 -0.72 -0.37 3.12
CA VAL A 88 0.68 0.06 3.24
C VAL A 88 1.42 -0.91 4.15
N THR A 89 2.58 -1.39 3.70
CA THR A 89 3.48 -2.22 4.50
C THR A 89 4.78 -1.46 4.70
N THR A 90 5.23 -1.33 5.94
CA THR A 90 6.54 -0.76 6.24
C THR A 90 7.62 -1.77 5.90
N ALA A 91 8.71 -1.32 5.27
CA ALA A 91 9.94 -2.07 5.30
C ALA A 91 10.41 -2.05 6.75
N ASP A 92 10.25 -3.15 7.48
CA ASP A 92 10.79 -3.28 8.83
C ASP A 92 12.31 -3.04 8.74
N ILE A 93 12.75 -1.87 9.18
CA ILE A 93 14.12 -1.73 9.66
C ILE A 93 14.11 -2.56 10.94
N GLU A 94 14.59 -3.81 10.85
CA GLU A 94 14.89 -4.63 12.01
C GLU A 94 15.70 -3.78 13.00
N LYS A 95 15.03 -3.23 14.02
CA LYS A 95 15.73 -2.76 15.20
C LYS A 95 16.22 -4.02 15.90
N GLN A 96 17.46 -4.40 15.62
CA GLN A 96 18.16 -5.37 16.45
C GLN A 96 17.99 -4.96 17.92
N PRO A 97 17.51 -5.85 18.80
CA PRO A 97 17.46 -5.55 20.22
C PRO A 97 18.89 -5.33 20.71
N ILE A 98 19.16 -4.17 21.27
CA ILE A 98 20.41 -3.87 21.96
C ILE A 98 20.44 -4.79 23.19
N THR A 99 21.16 -5.90 23.11
CA THR A 99 21.49 -6.71 24.28
C THR A 99 22.44 -5.91 25.16
N LEU A 100 21.89 -5.22 26.16
CA LEU A 100 22.65 -4.75 27.31
C LEU A 100 23.06 -5.97 28.15
N SER A 101 24.21 -6.57 27.82
CA SER A 101 24.90 -7.49 28.73
C SER A 101 25.40 -6.68 29.91
N VAL A 102 24.68 -6.74 31.03
CA VAL A 102 25.17 -6.23 32.32
C VAL A 102 26.02 -7.33 32.94
N ASP A 103 27.34 -7.22 32.82
CA ASP A 103 28.29 -8.08 33.53
C ASP A 103 28.23 -7.77 35.03
N PHE A 104 27.56 -8.63 35.80
CA PHE A 104 27.63 -8.62 37.26
C PHE A 104 28.97 -9.24 37.69
N ASN A 105 30.02 -8.41 37.73
CA ASN A 105 31.33 -8.86 38.14
C ASN A 105 31.33 -9.13 39.67
N ARG A 106 31.58 -10.39 40.02
CA ARG A 106 31.74 -10.95 41.36
C ARG A 106 32.96 -10.31 42.02
N THR A 107 32.80 -9.55 43.11
CA THR A 107 33.93 -9.17 43.97
C THR A 107 33.92 -10.01 45.24
N ASN A 108 34.95 -10.85 45.37
CA ASN A 108 35.39 -11.53 46.58
C ASN A 108 35.44 -10.56 47.77
N MET A 109 34.85 -10.96 48.90
CA MET A 109 35.41 -10.63 50.22
C MET A 109 35.28 -11.84 51.13
N GLY A 110 36.39 -12.56 51.27
CA GLY A 110 36.62 -13.53 52.33
C GLY A 110 38.06 -13.41 52.76
N PHE A 111 38.32 -12.62 53.80
CA PHE A 111 39.50 -12.68 54.67
C PHE A 111 39.21 -11.85 55.94
N HIS A 112 38.76 -12.52 57.01
CA HIS A 112 39.48 -12.63 58.29
C HIS A 112 38.65 -13.42 59.30
#